data_AF-A0A851DNV3-F1
#
_entry.id   AF-A0A851DNV3-F1
#
_cell.length_a   1.000
_cell.length_b   1.000
_cell.length_c   1.000
_cell.angle_alpha   90.00
_cell.angle_beta   90.00
_cell.angle_gamma   90.00
#
_symmetry.space_group_name_H-M   'P 1'
#
loop_
_entity.id
_entity.type
_entity.pdbx_description
1 polymer ?
#
loop_
_entity_poly.entity_id
_entity_poly.type
_entity_poly.pdbx_seq_one_letter_code
_entity_poly.pdbx_strand_id
1 'polypeptide(L)'
;METLAEALAAFLRRRGVELHCHAPLHRLCRQPDGRWQLTLADGTVTADHVVCALPAAALAEVLPAEAEPLARELRQIPAVSVAVVNLQYEGVALPVTGFGHLVPSSEDASLLGIVYDSVAFPQHDGTGAASVRLTVMLGGAWFQQSFGDPAAAAAAPLLQRAQAAVRQQ
;
A
#
# COMPACT_ATOMS: atom_id res chain seq x y z
N MET A 1 -6.78 -9.67 -4.87
CA MET A 1 -5.51 -10.25 -4.39
C MET A 1 -5.53 -10.63 -2.89
N GLU A 2 -6.56 -10.25 -2.12
CA GLU A 2 -6.66 -10.53 -0.68
C GLU A 2 -6.64 -12.03 -0.32
N THR A 3 -7.22 -12.88 -1.17
CA THR A 3 -7.41 -14.32 -0.94
C THR A 3 -6.12 -15.08 -0.56
N LEU A 4 -4.96 -14.69 -1.11
CA LEU A 4 -3.69 -15.33 -0.75
C LEU A 4 -3.30 -15.04 0.70
N ALA A 5 -3.46 -13.79 1.14
CA ALA A 5 -3.16 -13.38 2.51
C ALA A 5 -4.12 -14.05 3.50
N GLU A 6 -5.41 -14.13 3.16
CA GLU A 6 -6.41 -14.85 3.96
C GLU A 6 -6.07 -16.35 4.08
N ALA A 7 -5.72 -16.99 2.96
CA ALA A 7 -5.34 -18.39 2.94
C ALA A 7 -4.10 -18.66 3.81
N LEU A 8 -3.10 -17.77 3.75
CA LEU A 8 -1.91 -17.84 4.60
C LEU A 8 -2.27 -17.69 6.07
N ALA A 9 -3.09 -16.69 6.43
CA ALA A 9 -3.54 -16.50 7.81
C ALA A 9 -4.28 -17.73 8.34
N ALA A 10 -5.18 -18.31 7.54
CA ALA A 10 -5.89 -19.54 7.89
C ALA A 10 -4.93 -20.73 8.05
N PHE A 11 -3.94 -20.86 7.17
CA PHE A 11 -2.92 -21.90 7.24
C PHE A 11 -2.07 -21.83 8.51
N LEU A 12 -1.69 -20.62 8.93
CA LEU A 12 -0.89 -20.36 10.13
C LEU A 12 -1.69 -20.62 11.41
N ARG A 13 -2.94 -20.14 11.50
CA ARG A 13 -3.82 -20.39 12.66
C ARG A 13 -4.02 -21.88 12.91
N ARG A 14 -4.22 -22.69 11.86
CA ARG A 14 -4.36 -24.15 11.97
C ARG A 14 -3.11 -24.85 12.53
N ARG A 15 -1.95 -24.19 12.50
CA ARG A 15 -0.68 -24.70 13.04
C ARG A 15 -0.34 -24.16 14.43
N GLY A 16 -1.28 -23.45 15.06
CA GLY A 16 -1.08 -22.87 16.39
C GLY A 16 -0.20 -21.62 16.38
N VAL A 17 0.01 -20.97 15.23
CA VAL A 17 0.69 -19.67 15.18
C VAL A 17 -0.26 -18.60 15.68
N GLU A 18 0.20 -17.83 16.66
CA GLU A 18 -0.54 -16.68 17.17
C GLU A 18 -0.43 -15.49 16.20
N LEU A 19 -1.57 -14.91 15.84
CA LEU A 19 -1.65 -13.74 14.97
C LEU A 19 -2.27 -12.59 15.76
N HIS A 20 -1.43 -11.63 16.13
CA HIS A 20 -1.84 -10.44 16.90
C HIS A 20 -2.10 -9.30 15.92
N CYS A 21 -3.36 -9.09 15.56
CA CYS A 21 -3.79 -7.99 14.69
C CYS A 21 -4.07 -6.72 15.52
N HIS A 22 -3.95 -5.55 14.90
CA HIS A 22 -4.13 -4.25 15.58
C HIS A 22 -3.20 -4.05 16.80
N ALA A 23 -2.05 -4.74 16.81
CA ALA A 23 -1.04 -4.67 17.85
C ALA A 23 0.24 -4.00 17.30
N PRO A 24 0.23 -2.67 17.11
CA PRO A 24 1.41 -1.97 16.61
C PRO A 24 2.57 -2.10 17.60
N LEU A 25 3.76 -2.36 17.06
CA LEU A 25 4.99 -2.33 17.84
C LEU A 25 5.35 -0.89 18.17
N HIS A 26 5.61 -0.60 19.44
CA HIS A 26 6.05 0.71 19.91
C HIS A 26 7.54 0.74 20.22
N ARG A 27 8.10 -0.38 20.70
CA ARG A 27 9.51 -0.46 21.05
C ARG A 27 10.04 -1.88 20.92
N LEU A 28 11.26 -1.99 20.42
CA LEU A 28 12.06 -3.21 20.42
C LEU A 28 13.27 -3.02 21.33
N CYS A 29 13.52 -3.96 22.24
CA CYS A 29 14.65 -3.87 23.17
C CYS A 29 15.30 -5.24 23.36
N ARG A 30 16.63 -5.27 23.47
CA ARG A 30 17.36 -6.47 23.87
C ARG A 30 17.50 -6.48 25.39
N GLN A 31 17.05 -7.55 26.03
CA GLN A 31 17.13 -7.73 27.47
C GLN A 31 18.52 -8.27 27.89
N PRO A 32 18.93 -8.09 29.17
CA PRO A 32 20.22 -8.58 29.67
C PRO A 32 20.40 -10.09 29.59
N ASP A 33 19.31 -10.85 29.60
CA ASP A 33 19.32 -12.31 29.44
C ASP A 33 19.53 -12.75 27.98
N GLY A 34 19.67 -11.80 27.06
CA GLY A 34 19.87 -12.05 25.65
C GLY A 34 18.58 -12.29 24.86
N ARG A 35 17.38 -12.15 25.43
CA ARG A 35 16.13 -12.21 24.66
C ARG A 35 15.71 -10.83 24.15
N TRP A 36 14.82 -10.80 23.17
CA TRP A 36 14.14 -9.60 22.72
C TRP A 36 12.86 -9.39 23.51
N GLN A 37 12.56 -8.13 23.80
CA GLN A 37 11.28 -7.67 24.31
C GLN A 37 10.65 -6.71 23.29
N LEU A 38 9.42 -7.00 22.93
CA LEU A 38 8.57 -6.21 22.06
C LEU A 38 7.50 -5.54 22.93
N THR A 39 7.44 -4.22 22.90
CA THR A 39 6.39 -3.44 23.57
C THR A 39 5.28 -3.12 22.57
N LEU A 40 4.09 -3.62 22.84
CA LEU A 40 2.86 -3.39 22.08
C LEU A 40 1.97 -2.40 22.86
N ALA A 41 0.83 -2.02 22.29
CA ALA A 41 -0.11 -1.11 22.95
C ALA A 41 -0.75 -1.73 24.22
N ASP A 42 -0.97 -3.04 24.20
CA ASP A 42 -1.71 -3.80 25.22
C ASP A 42 -0.82 -4.70 26.11
N GLY A 43 0.50 -4.69 25.88
CA GLY A 43 1.41 -5.51 26.68
C GLY A 43 2.80 -5.68 26.09
N THR A 44 3.49 -6.73 26.53
CA THR A 44 4.84 -7.07 26.06
C THR A 44 4.94 -8.52 25.66
N VAL A 45 5.65 -8.78 24.57
CA VAL A 45 6.00 -10.13 24.10
C VAL A 45 7.51 -10.30 24.19
N THR A 46 7.98 -11.47 24.61
CA THR A 46 9.39 -11.83 24.59
C THR A 46 9.68 -12.89 23.55
N ALA A 47 10.86 -12.83 22.92
CA ALA A 47 11.26 -13.78 21.89
C ALA A 47 12.79 -13.95 21.85
N ASP A 48 13.26 -15.15 21.52
CA ASP A 48 14.70 -15.39 21.33
C ASP A 48 15.22 -14.73 20.04
N HIS A 49 14.38 -14.71 19.01
CA HIS A 49 14.68 -14.13 17.70
C HIS A 49 13.52 -13.26 17.19
N VAL A 50 13.86 -12.24 16.41
CA VAL A 50 12.89 -11.33 15.77
C VAL A 50 13.20 -11.24 14.28
N VAL A 51 12.18 -11.47 13.46
CA VAL A 51 12.23 -11.23 12.00
C VAL A 51 11.37 -10.00 11.71
N CYS A 52 11.99 -8.93 11.22
CA CYS A 52 11.29 -7.69 10.92
C CYS A 52 10.79 -7.67 9.47
N ALA A 53 9.48 -7.47 9.31
CA ALA A 53 8.83 -7.24 8.03
C ALA A 53 8.16 -5.85 7.95
N LEU A 54 8.51 -4.94 8.86
CA LEU A 54 8.02 -3.56 8.85
C LEU A 54 8.68 -2.74 7.73
N PRO A 55 8.01 -1.69 7.22
CA PRO A 55 8.67 -0.66 6.42
C PRO A 55 9.89 -0.06 7.15
N ALA A 56 10.92 0.33 6.40
CA ALA A 56 12.19 0.80 6.97
C ALA A 56 12.00 1.98 7.94
N ALA A 57 11.20 2.99 7.55
CA ALA A 57 10.89 4.12 8.40
C ALA A 57 10.19 3.70 9.71
N ALA A 58 9.24 2.77 9.65
CA ALA A 58 8.54 2.27 10.83
C ALA A 58 9.47 1.49 11.77
N LEU A 59 10.41 0.69 11.23
CA LEU A 59 11.43 0.02 12.04
C LEU A 59 12.34 1.03 12.74
N ALA A 60 12.77 2.09 12.03
CA ALA A 60 13.64 3.12 12.61
C ALA A 60 13.04 3.79 13.85
N GLU A 61 11.72 3.93 13.92
CA GLU A 61 11.02 4.57 15.04
C GLU A 61 10.87 3.69 16.29
N VAL A 62 10.95 2.36 16.13
CA VAL A 62 10.78 1.42 17.26
C VAL A 62 12.09 0.83 17.76
N LEU A 63 13.19 1.06 17.04
CA LEU A 63 14.53 0.64 17.45
C LEU A 63 14.97 1.39 18.72
N PRO A 64 15.76 0.74 19.59
CA PRO A 64 16.23 1.39 20.80
C PRO A 64 17.36 2.37 20.48
N ALA A 65 17.62 3.32 21.38
CA ALA A 65 18.57 4.40 21.15
C ALA A 65 20.01 3.91 20.84
N GLU A 66 20.40 2.75 21.35
CA GLU A 66 21.72 2.17 21.09
C GLU A 66 21.87 1.71 19.62
N ALA A 67 20.75 1.50 18.92
CA ALA A 67 20.71 1.14 17.50
C ALA A 67 20.53 2.36 16.58
N GLU A 68 20.74 3.59 17.07
CA GLU A 68 20.61 4.81 16.28
C GLU A 68 21.43 4.83 14.97
N PRO A 69 22.66 4.27 14.88
CA PRO A 69 23.34 4.15 13.60
C PRO A 69 22.53 3.39 12.55
N LEU A 70 21.86 2.30 12.93
CA LEU A 70 20.99 1.53 12.04
C LEU A 70 19.70 2.30 11.72
N ALA A 71 19.09 2.92 12.73
CA ALA A 71 17.88 3.73 12.53
C ALA A 71 18.12 4.86 11.52
N ARG A 72 19.29 5.49 11.55
CA ARG A 72 19.69 6.52 10.58
C ARG A 72 19.77 6.00 9.14
N GLU A 73 20.35 4.82 8.93
CA GLU A 73 20.42 4.20 7.61
C GLU A 73 19.01 3.83 7.10
N LEU A 74 18.16 3.29 7.97
CA LEU A 74 16.79 2.93 7.63
C LEU A 74 15.94 4.14 7.22
N ARG A 75 16.11 5.30 7.89
CA ARG A 75 15.40 6.55 7.55
C ARG A 75 15.77 7.11 6.18
N GLN A 76 16.90 6.69 5.60
CA GLN A 76 17.33 7.14 4.27
C GLN A 76 16.66 6.36 3.12
N ILE A 77 15.92 5.29 3.42
CA ILE A 77 15.24 4.48 2.40
C ILE A 77 13.90 5.17 2.05
N PRO A 78 13.76 5.79 0.87
CA PRO A 78 12.56 6.55 0.54
C PRO A 78 11.42 5.61 0.14
N ALA A 79 10.19 6.04 0.47
CA ALA A 79 8.96 5.49 -0.08
C ALA A 79 8.17 6.63 -0.73
N VAL A 80 7.35 6.29 -1.73
CA VAL A 80 6.46 7.24 -2.41
C VAL A 80 5.02 6.98 -2.04
N SER A 81 4.18 8.00 -2.19
CA SER A 81 2.74 7.87 -1.99
C SER A 81 2.04 7.71 -3.33
N VAL A 82 1.07 6.80 -3.40
CA VAL A 82 0.26 6.55 -4.60
C VAL A 82 -1.20 6.55 -4.21
N ALA A 83 -1.99 7.39 -4.86
CA ALA A 83 -3.45 7.30 -4.77
C ALA A 83 -3.95 6.32 -5.84
N VAL A 84 -4.72 5.33 -5.40
CA VAL A 84 -5.38 4.36 -6.27
C VAL A 84 -6.85 4.74 -6.37
N VAL A 85 -7.27 5.21 -7.53
CA VAL A 85 -8.65 5.63 -7.78
C VAL A 85 -9.33 4.62 -8.70
N ASN A 86 -10.28 3.89 -8.15
CA ASN A 86 -11.08 2.92 -8.90
C ASN A 86 -12.31 3.61 -9.49
N LEU A 87 -12.50 3.47 -10.80
CA LEU A 87 -13.61 4.05 -11.54
C LEU A 87 -14.38 2.94 -12.26
N GLN A 88 -15.69 3.08 -12.32
CA GLN A 88 -16.56 2.17 -13.06
C GLN A 88 -17.51 2.97 -13.94
N TYR A 89 -17.63 2.58 -15.19
CA TYR A 89 -18.49 3.22 -16.19
C TYR A 89 -19.40 2.19 -16.84
N GLU A 90 -20.71 2.41 -16.79
CA GLU A 90 -21.69 1.58 -17.47
C GLU A 90 -21.87 2.01 -18.94
N GLY A 91 -22.06 1.04 -19.83
CA GLY A 91 -22.40 1.31 -21.23
C GLY A 91 -21.29 1.97 -22.06
N VAL A 92 -20.04 1.91 -21.60
CA VAL A 92 -18.87 2.45 -22.30
C VAL A 92 -18.01 1.31 -22.85
N ALA A 93 -17.46 1.50 -24.06
CA ALA A 93 -16.44 0.63 -24.62
C ALA A 93 -15.07 1.34 -24.57
N LEU A 94 -14.02 0.59 -24.27
CA LEU A 94 -12.65 1.12 -24.33
C LEU A 94 -12.23 1.33 -25.79
N PRO A 95 -11.49 2.41 -26.10
CA PRO A 95 -11.03 2.67 -27.47
C PRO A 95 -10.04 1.60 -27.96
N VAL A 96 -9.30 0.98 -27.04
CA VAL A 96 -8.35 -0.09 -27.31
C VAL A 96 -8.47 -1.17 -26.23
N THR A 97 -8.18 -2.42 -26.61
CA THR A 97 -8.13 -3.55 -25.67
C THR A 97 -6.69 -3.86 -25.31
N GLY A 98 -6.39 -3.96 -24.02
CA GLY A 98 -5.06 -4.28 -23.49
C GLY A 98 -5.09 -4.34 -21.97
N PHE A 99 -3.94 -4.58 -21.35
CA PHE A 99 -3.85 -4.58 -19.88
C PHE A 99 -4.12 -3.19 -19.28
N GLY A 100 -3.73 -2.14 -20.01
CA GLY A 100 -3.72 -0.76 -19.54
C GLY A 100 -2.63 0.01 -20.28
N HIS A 101 -2.31 1.20 -19.79
CA HIS A 101 -1.20 2.00 -20.28
C HIS A 101 -0.47 2.71 -19.15
N LEU A 102 0.78 3.09 -19.43
CA LEU A 102 1.61 3.93 -18.58
C LEU A 102 1.67 5.33 -19.17
N VAL A 103 1.81 6.34 -18.32
CA VAL A 103 1.97 7.72 -18.74
C VAL A 103 3.39 8.18 -18.37
N PRO A 104 4.23 8.56 -19.36
CA PRO A 104 5.54 9.11 -19.08
C PRO A 104 5.43 10.39 -18.25
N SER A 105 6.36 10.62 -17.32
CA SER A 105 6.35 11.82 -16.48
C SER A 105 6.53 13.12 -17.27
N SER A 106 7.05 13.04 -18.50
CA SER A 106 7.14 14.18 -19.43
C SER A 106 5.79 14.61 -20.01
N GLU A 107 4.78 13.72 -20.01
CA GLU A 107 3.42 14.02 -20.43
C GLU A 107 2.57 14.47 -19.24
N ASP A 108 2.59 13.68 -18.17
CA ASP A 108 1.96 14.05 -16.92
C ASP A 108 2.63 13.39 -15.72
N ALA A 109 3.29 14.18 -14.89
CA ALA A 109 4.00 13.69 -13.71
C ALA A 109 3.06 13.20 -12.58
N SER A 110 1.80 13.63 -12.56
CA SER A 110 0.81 13.30 -11.53
C SER A 110 0.07 11.98 -11.80
N LEU A 111 0.13 11.46 -13.02
CA LEU A 111 -0.54 10.24 -13.47
C LEU A 111 0.50 9.18 -13.84
N LEU A 112 0.48 8.04 -13.17
CA LEU A 112 1.43 6.95 -13.43
C LEU A 112 0.94 6.04 -14.56
N GLY A 113 -0.37 5.83 -14.63
CA GLY A 113 -0.99 4.94 -15.60
C GLY A 113 -2.39 4.52 -15.20
N ILE A 114 -3.03 3.78 -16.10
CA ILE A 114 -4.39 3.27 -15.94
C ILE A 114 -4.40 1.78 -16.29
N VAL A 115 -4.91 0.96 -15.38
CA VAL A 115 -5.16 -0.46 -15.62
C VAL A 115 -6.60 -0.66 -16.08
N TYR A 116 -6.79 -1.50 -17.10
CA TYR A 116 -8.09 -1.86 -17.65
C TYR A 116 -8.60 -3.14 -17.00
N ASP A 117 -9.09 -3.03 -15.77
CA ASP A 117 -9.36 -4.18 -14.89
C ASP A 117 -10.37 -5.17 -15.50
N SER A 118 -11.39 -4.68 -16.20
CA SER A 118 -12.39 -5.51 -16.87
C SER A 118 -11.84 -6.28 -18.07
N VAL A 119 -10.73 -5.82 -18.67
CA VAL A 119 -10.05 -6.57 -19.75
C VAL A 119 -9.21 -7.70 -19.16
N ALA A 120 -8.44 -7.41 -18.10
CA ALA A 120 -7.56 -8.39 -17.49
C ALA A 120 -8.33 -9.44 -16.67
N PHE A 121 -9.39 -9.03 -15.97
CA PHE A 121 -10.17 -9.87 -15.07
C PHE A 121 -11.68 -9.59 -15.21
N PRO A 122 -12.30 -9.93 -16.36
CA PRO A 122 -13.72 -9.71 -16.60
C PRO A 122 -14.61 -10.42 -15.57
N GLN A 123 -14.16 -11.53 -14.99
CA GLN A 123 -14.89 -12.26 -13.95
C GLN A 123 -15.07 -11.47 -12.63
N HIS A 124 -14.34 -10.36 -12.45
CA HIS A 124 -14.54 -9.46 -11.31
C HIS A 124 -15.53 -8.33 -11.60
N ASP A 125 -16.08 -8.26 -12.81
CA ASP A 125 -17.18 -7.35 -13.10
C ASP A 125 -18.45 -7.83 -12.40
N GLY A 126 -19.27 -6.87 -11.93
CA GLY A 126 -20.53 -7.19 -11.28
C GLY A 126 -21.51 -7.88 -12.22
N THR A 127 -22.56 -8.50 -11.67
CA THR A 127 -23.64 -9.17 -12.44
C THR A 127 -24.66 -8.22 -13.06
N GLY A 128 -24.44 -6.91 -12.94
CA GLY A 128 -25.34 -5.85 -13.40
C GLY A 128 -25.17 -5.52 -14.88
N ALA A 129 -25.44 -4.26 -15.24
CA ALA A 129 -25.22 -3.78 -16.59
C ALA A 129 -23.74 -3.92 -17.00
N ALA A 130 -23.51 -4.12 -18.30
CA ALA A 130 -22.16 -4.16 -18.86
C ALA A 130 -21.41 -2.87 -18.49
N SER A 131 -20.29 -3.03 -17.80
CA SER A 131 -19.50 -1.92 -17.28
C SER A 131 -18.02 -2.16 -17.44
N VAL A 132 -17.25 -1.09 -17.50
CA VAL A 132 -15.80 -1.11 -17.54
C VAL A 132 -15.26 -0.55 -16.25
N ARG A 133 -14.39 -1.32 -15.58
CA ARG A 133 -13.64 -0.92 -14.40
C ARG A 133 -12.21 -0.52 -14.78
N LEU A 134 -11.76 0.57 -14.17
CA LEU A 134 -10.45 1.17 -14.37
C LEU A 134 -9.79 1.48 -13.04
N THR A 135 -8.50 1.19 -12.93
CA THR A 135 -7.69 1.58 -11.79
C THR A 135 -6.71 2.64 -12.23
N VAL A 136 -6.94 3.88 -11.78
CA VAL A 136 -6.05 5.02 -12.06
C VAL A 136 -5.06 5.18 -10.91
N MET A 137 -3.77 5.20 -11.24
CA MET A 137 -2.70 5.37 -10.26
C MET A 137 -2.13 6.79 -10.35
N LEU A 138 -2.24 7.57 -9.27
CA LEU A 138 -1.80 8.95 -9.21
C LEU A 138 -0.65 9.15 -8.21
N GLY A 139 0.25 10.09 -8.51
CA GLY A 139 1.30 10.56 -7.63
C GLY A 139 2.66 9.91 -7.85
N GLY A 140 3.04 8.94 -7.01
CA GLY A 140 4.41 8.42 -6.98
C GLY A 140 5.38 9.46 -6.41
N ALA A 141 6.55 9.62 -7.03
CA ALA A 141 7.55 10.60 -6.59
C ALA A 141 7.01 12.05 -6.61
N TRP A 142 5.97 12.32 -7.40
CA TRP A 142 5.38 13.64 -7.58
C TRP A 142 4.15 13.89 -6.70
N PHE A 143 3.73 12.92 -5.89
CA PHE A 143 2.48 13.01 -5.11
C PHE A 143 2.44 14.30 -4.30
N GLN A 144 3.49 14.58 -3.52
CA GLN A 144 3.50 15.73 -2.63
C GLN A 144 3.44 17.06 -3.40
N GLN A 145 4.08 17.13 -4.55
CA GLN A 145 4.02 18.30 -5.43
C GLN A 145 2.65 18.47 -6.08
N SER A 146 2.01 17.38 -6.49
CA SER A 146 0.75 17.40 -7.23
C SER A 146 -0.49 17.52 -6.34
N PHE A 147 -0.46 16.91 -5.15
CA PHE A 147 -1.63 16.71 -4.31
C PHE A 147 -1.41 17.14 -2.84
N GLY A 148 -0.21 17.60 -2.49
CA GLY A 148 0.14 17.99 -1.12
C GLY A 148 0.44 16.79 -0.22
N ASP A 149 0.34 16.99 1.09
CA ASP A 149 0.63 15.95 2.08
C ASP A 149 -0.28 14.71 1.86
N PRO A 150 0.29 13.52 1.62
CA PRO A 150 -0.47 12.27 1.48
C PRO A 150 -1.40 11.97 2.65
N ALA A 151 -1.02 12.33 3.88
CA ALA A 151 -1.85 12.09 5.06
C ALA A 151 -3.08 13.01 5.13
N ALA A 152 -3.02 14.16 4.46
CA ALA A 152 -4.09 15.17 4.43
C ALA A 152 -4.81 15.25 3.07
N ALA A 153 -4.38 14.46 2.07
CA ALA A 153 -4.89 14.54 0.70
C ALA A 153 -6.39 14.21 0.66
N ALA A 154 -7.20 15.16 0.20
CA ALA A 154 -8.65 14.96 0.09
C ALA A 154 -9.00 14.05 -1.10
N ALA A 155 -10.06 13.26 -0.95
CA ALA A 155 -10.51 12.35 -2.00
C ALA A 155 -11.04 13.09 -3.25
N ALA A 156 -11.67 14.26 -3.09
CA ALA A 156 -12.35 14.94 -4.19
C ALA A 156 -11.39 15.41 -5.30
N PRO A 157 -10.26 16.08 -5.01
CA PRO A 157 -9.27 16.44 -6.04
C PRO A 157 -8.66 15.22 -6.75
N LEU A 158 -8.36 14.15 -6.03
CA LEU A 158 -7.83 12.90 -6.58
C LEU A 158 -8.84 12.26 -7.55
N LEU A 159 -10.10 12.20 -7.15
CA LEU A 159 -11.18 11.69 -7.99
C LEU A 159 -11.37 12.53 -9.25
N GLN A 160 -11.40 13.86 -9.12
CA GLN A 160 -11.51 14.78 -10.27
C GLN A 160 -10.35 14.59 -11.25
N ARG A 161 -9.12 14.49 -10.74
CA ARG A 161 -7.94 14.25 -11.57
C ARG A 161 -8.02 12.92 -12.30
N ALA A 162 -8.44 11.85 -11.63
CA ALA A 162 -8.59 10.53 -12.24
C ALA A 162 -9.67 10.50 -13.32
N GLN A 163 -10.83 11.14 -13.09
CA GLN A 163 -11.89 11.26 -14.08
C GLN A 163 -11.45 12.06 -15.30
N ALA A 164 -10.67 13.13 -15.09
CA ALA A 164 -10.09 13.89 -16.20
C ALA A 164 -9.09 13.04 -17.01
N ALA A 165 -8.26 12.23 -16.35
CA ALA A 165 -7.32 11.33 -17.03
C ALA A 165 -8.01 10.36 -17.98
N VAL A 166 -9.12 9.75 -17.53
CA VAL A 166 -9.88 8.78 -18.35
C VAL A 166 -10.59 9.44 -19.53
N ARG A 167 -11.04 10.69 -19.40
CA ARG A 167 -11.79 11.40 -20.46
C ARG A 167 -10.92 11.99 -21.57
N GLN A 168 -9.64 12.27 -21.28
CA GLN A 168 -8.72 12.95 -22.19
C GLN A 168 -7.91 11.98 -23.07
N GLN A 169 -8.12 10.67 -22.90
CA GLN A 169 -7.48 9.58 -23.63
C GLN A 169 -8.48 8.95 -24.60
#